data_AF-A0A672V9X0-F1
#
_entry.id   AF-A0A672V9X0-F1
#
_cell.length_a   1.000
_cell.length_b   1.000
_cell.length_c   1.000
_cell.angle_alpha   90.00
_cell.angle_beta   90.00
_cell.angle_gamma   90.00
#
_symmetry.space_group_name_H-M   'P 1'
#
loop_
_entity.id
_entity.type
_entity.pdbx_description
1 polymer ?
#
loop_
_entity_poly.entity_id
_entity_poly.type
_entity_poly.pdbx_seq_one_letter_code
_entity_poly.pdbx_strand_id
1 'polypeptide(L)'
;GHLDDDGLPHGFCTVTYSSTDRFEGNFVHGEKNGRGKFFFFDGSTLEGYYVDDALQGQGIYTYEDGVVLHGTYVDGELNGPAQEYDSDGRLIFKGQYKDNIRHGVCWIYYPVSLTTCSLYCRIVPLCVFLPS
;
A
#
# COMPACT_ATOMS: atom_id res chain seq x y z
N GLY A 1 16.97 -1.08 -17.48
CA GLY A 1 16.82 -2.54 -17.64
C GLY A 1 16.93 -2.85 -19.11
N HIS A 2 16.25 -3.89 -19.57
CA HIS A 2 16.14 -4.18 -21.00
C HIS A 2 15.11 -3.24 -21.65
N LEU A 3 15.33 -2.88 -22.91
CA LEU A 3 14.40 -2.11 -23.73
C LEU A 3 13.95 -2.99 -24.90
N ASP A 4 12.71 -2.84 -25.34
CA ASP A 4 12.22 -3.48 -26.56
C ASP A 4 12.67 -2.76 -27.83
N ASP A 5 12.19 -3.23 -29.00
CA ASP A 5 12.57 -2.69 -30.32
C ASP A 5 12.15 -1.22 -30.52
N ASP A 6 11.15 -0.75 -29.77
CA ASP A 6 10.68 0.63 -29.78
C ASP A 6 11.42 1.51 -28.74
N GLY A 7 12.39 0.93 -28.02
CA GLY A 7 13.16 1.61 -27.01
C GLY A 7 12.41 1.81 -25.68
N LEU A 8 11.32 1.07 -25.46
CA LEU A 8 10.50 1.15 -24.25
C LEU A 8 10.95 0.10 -23.22
N PRO A 9 10.80 0.38 -21.90
CA PRO A 9 11.11 -0.59 -20.85
C PRO A 9 10.44 -1.95 -21.06
N HIS A 10 11.22 -3.02 -20.98
CA HIS A 10 10.74 -4.40 -21.12
C HIS A 10 11.47 -5.35 -20.16
N GLY A 11 10.74 -6.30 -19.57
CA GLY A 11 11.26 -7.17 -18.51
C GLY A 11 11.54 -6.41 -17.22
N PHE A 12 12.45 -6.90 -16.38
CA PHE A 12 12.76 -6.26 -15.11
C PHE A 12 13.59 -4.97 -15.31
N CYS A 13 13.03 -3.83 -14.93
CA CYS A 13 13.65 -2.52 -15.05
C CYS A 13 13.54 -1.71 -13.75
N THR A 14 14.51 -0.80 -13.59
CA THR A 14 14.43 0.32 -12.67
C THR A 14 14.19 1.58 -13.49
N VAL A 15 13.09 2.29 -13.21
CA VAL A 15 12.72 3.55 -13.87
C VAL A 15 12.65 4.63 -12.79
N THR A 16 13.37 5.73 -13.02
CA THR A 16 13.41 6.89 -12.15
C THR A 16 12.52 7.98 -12.74
N TYR A 17 11.48 8.40 -12.01
CA TYR A 17 10.49 9.38 -12.49
C TYR A 17 10.84 10.82 -12.11
N SER A 18 11.43 10.99 -10.94
CA SER A 18 11.95 12.27 -10.41
C SER A 18 13.33 12.01 -9.80
N SER A 19 14.00 13.02 -9.23
CA SER A 19 15.28 12.79 -8.55
C SER A 19 15.21 11.78 -7.41
N THR A 20 14.00 11.50 -6.90
CA THR A 20 13.77 10.73 -5.68
C THR A 20 12.80 9.55 -5.87
N ASP A 21 11.81 9.68 -6.76
CA ASP A 21 10.84 8.61 -7.00
C ASP A 21 11.37 7.60 -8.02
N ARG A 22 11.26 6.32 -7.71
CA ARG A 22 11.63 5.24 -8.64
C ARG A 22 10.72 4.04 -8.52
N PHE A 23 10.61 3.30 -9.60
CA PHE A 23 9.97 1.99 -9.63
C PHE A 23 10.96 0.92 -10.05
N GLU A 24 10.91 -0.20 -9.36
CA GLU A 24 11.68 -1.40 -9.66
C GLU A 24 10.71 -2.56 -9.89
N GLY A 25 10.66 -3.11 -11.10
CA GLY A 25 9.69 -4.15 -11.39
C GLY A 25 9.67 -4.56 -12.85
N ASN A 26 8.68 -5.39 -13.19
CA ASN A 26 8.50 -5.90 -14.54
C ASN A 26 7.73 -4.92 -15.41
N PHE A 27 8.18 -4.78 -16.66
CA PHE A 27 7.56 -3.97 -17.70
C PHE A 27 7.26 -4.79 -18.94
N VAL A 28 6.20 -4.42 -19.65
CA VAL A 28 5.88 -4.89 -21.00
C VAL A 28 5.57 -3.65 -21.81
N HIS A 29 6.38 -3.37 -22.84
CA HIS A 29 6.18 -2.26 -23.77
C HIS A 29 6.03 -0.89 -23.06
N GLY A 30 6.86 -0.65 -22.06
CA GLY A 30 6.88 0.58 -21.27
C GLY A 30 5.88 0.66 -20.12
N GLU A 31 4.94 -0.27 -20.02
CA GLU A 31 3.92 -0.31 -18.96
C GLU A 31 4.31 -1.30 -17.86
N LYS A 32 4.09 -0.95 -16.59
CA LYS A 32 4.34 -1.87 -15.47
C LYS A 32 3.40 -3.06 -15.58
N ASN A 33 3.97 -4.25 -15.66
CA ASN A 33 3.22 -5.48 -15.87
C ASN A 33 3.92 -6.63 -15.15
N GLY A 34 3.35 -7.06 -14.03
CA GLY A 34 3.92 -8.06 -13.13
C GLY A 34 4.27 -7.50 -11.75
N ARG A 35 5.13 -8.21 -11.00
CA ARG A 35 5.57 -7.76 -9.67
C ARG A 35 6.45 -6.52 -9.79
N GLY A 36 6.25 -5.57 -8.87
CA GLY A 36 7.10 -4.40 -8.75
C GLY A 36 6.93 -3.66 -7.43
N LYS A 37 7.88 -2.76 -7.16
CA LYS A 37 7.96 -1.93 -5.97
C LYS A 37 8.23 -0.49 -6.35
N PHE A 38 7.36 0.39 -5.92
CA PHE A 38 7.52 1.83 -6.01
C PHE A 38 8.20 2.35 -4.74
N PHE A 39 9.16 3.25 -4.92
CA PHE A 39 9.84 3.98 -3.85
C PHE A 39 9.51 5.45 -4.02
N PHE A 40 8.87 6.03 -3.02
CA PHE A 40 8.44 7.42 -3.01
C PHE A 40 9.52 8.31 -2.37
N PHE A 41 9.44 9.62 -2.66
CA PHE A 41 10.38 10.62 -2.16
C PHE A 41 10.40 10.76 -0.64
N ASP A 42 9.28 10.48 0.02
CA ASP A 42 9.14 10.49 1.49
C ASP A 42 9.77 9.25 2.14
N GLY A 43 10.32 8.31 1.35
CA GLY A 43 10.91 7.08 1.84
C GLY A 43 9.89 5.95 2.04
N SER A 44 8.60 6.21 1.81
CA SER A 44 7.58 5.16 1.76
C SER A 44 7.78 4.27 0.53
N THR A 45 7.18 3.07 0.57
CA THR A 45 7.21 2.13 -0.55
C THR A 45 5.87 1.47 -0.79
N LEU A 46 5.57 1.13 -2.05
CA LEU A 46 4.37 0.38 -2.44
C LEU A 46 4.76 -0.81 -3.31
N GLU A 47 4.54 -2.01 -2.80
CA GLU A 47 4.84 -3.26 -3.48
C GLU A 47 3.56 -4.02 -3.84
N GLY A 48 3.52 -4.61 -5.03
CA GLY A 48 2.43 -5.51 -5.41
C GLY A 48 2.54 -5.99 -6.84
N TYR A 49 1.39 -6.35 -7.42
CA TYR A 49 1.30 -6.83 -8.79
C TYR A 49 0.62 -5.78 -9.66
N TYR A 50 1.24 -5.45 -10.79
CA TYR A 50 0.77 -4.43 -11.72
C TYR A 50 0.22 -5.09 -12.99
N VAL A 51 -0.84 -4.53 -13.54
CA VAL A 51 -1.41 -4.85 -14.85
C VAL A 51 -1.69 -3.53 -15.54
N ASP A 52 -1.06 -3.29 -16.68
CA ASP A 52 -1.20 -2.07 -17.48
C ASP A 52 -1.06 -0.80 -16.61
N ASP A 53 0.07 -0.70 -15.91
CA ASP A 53 0.43 0.37 -14.96
C ASP A 53 -0.39 0.48 -13.67
N ALA A 54 -1.50 -0.25 -13.55
CA ALA A 54 -2.36 -0.24 -12.38
C ALA A 54 -1.99 -1.34 -11.38
N LEU A 55 -1.92 -0.98 -10.10
CA LEU A 55 -1.75 -1.97 -9.02
C LEU A 55 -3.04 -2.77 -8.85
N GLN A 56 -2.91 -4.09 -8.79
CA GLN A 56 -4.03 -5.03 -8.70
C GLN A 56 -3.82 -6.05 -7.59
N GLY A 57 -4.91 -6.42 -6.92
CA GLY A 57 -4.91 -7.46 -5.91
C GLY A 57 -4.20 -7.02 -4.62
N GLN A 58 -3.38 -7.89 -4.04
CA GLN A 58 -2.74 -7.58 -2.76
C GLN A 58 -1.53 -6.65 -2.95
N GLY A 59 -1.53 -5.53 -2.23
CA GLY A 59 -0.44 -4.58 -2.15
C GLY A 59 0.01 -4.35 -0.71
N ILE A 60 1.30 -4.05 -0.55
CA ILE A 60 1.92 -3.71 0.72
C ILE A 60 2.47 -2.30 0.59
N TYR A 61 1.89 -1.38 1.37
CA TYR A 61 2.41 -0.03 1.51
C TYR A 61 3.17 0.06 2.83
N THR A 62 4.42 0.50 2.79
CA THR A 62 5.24 0.74 3.97
C THR A 62 5.48 2.24 4.09
N TYR A 63 4.99 2.83 5.17
CA TYR A 63 5.20 4.25 5.50
C TYR A 63 6.65 4.49 5.94
N GLU A 64 7.12 5.74 5.91
CA GLU A 64 8.49 6.09 6.30
C GLU A 64 8.79 5.71 7.77
N ASP A 65 7.76 5.76 8.62
CA ASP A 65 7.84 5.49 10.06
C ASP A 65 7.84 3.98 10.39
N GLY A 66 7.78 3.14 9.35
CA GLY A 66 7.77 1.68 9.46
C GLY A 66 6.39 1.07 9.68
N VAL A 67 5.30 1.86 9.73
CA VAL A 67 3.95 1.32 9.68
C VAL A 67 3.75 0.61 8.35
N VAL A 68 3.06 -0.52 8.37
CA VAL A 68 2.79 -1.34 7.17
C VAL A 68 1.30 -1.51 6.98
N LEU A 69 0.82 -1.15 5.79
CA LEU A 69 -0.56 -1.37 5.34
C LEU A 69 -0.58 -2.53 4.33
N HIS A 70 -1.31 -3.58 4.66
CA HIS A 70 -1.69 -4.64 3.72
C HIS A 70 -3.08 -4.33 3.18
N GLY A 71 -3.19 -4.13 1.87
CA GLY A 71 -4.40 -3.67 1.22
C GLY A 71 -4.77 -4.49 -0.01
N THR A 72 -6.06 -4.46 -0.36
CA THR A 72 -6.55 -4.95 -1.66
C THR A 72 -6.71 -3.75 -2.60
N TYR A 73 -6.14 -3.84 -3.80
CA TYR A 73 -6.14 -2.79 -4.81
C TYR A 73 -6.91 -3.24 -6.05
N VAL A 74 -7.66 -2.31 -6.63
CA VAL A 74 -8.36 -2.45 -7.91
C VAL A 74 -8.07 -1.19 -8.71
N ASP A 75 -7.49 -1.35 -9.89
CA ASP A 75 -7.14 -0.24 -10.79
C ASP A 75 -6.29 0.85 -10.13
N GLY A 76 -5.35 0.45 -9.28
CA GLY A 76 -4.48 1.36 -8.54
C GLY A 76 -5.09 1.94 -7.27
N GLU A 77 -6.36 1.70 -6.99
CA GLU A 77 -7.05 2.24 -5.82
C GLU A 77 -7.21 1.19 -4.72
N LEU A 78 -6.97 1.57 -3.47
CA LEU A 78 -7.23 0.74 -2.31
C LEU A 78 -8.74 0.51 -2.16
N ASN A 79 -9.16 -0.72 -2.43
CA ASN A 79 -10.54 -1.15 -2.57
C ASN A 79 -10.70 -2.58 -2.01
N GLY A 80 -11.38 -2.69 -0.86
CA GLY A 80 -11.59 -3.96 -0.15
C GLY A 80 -10.89 -4.03 1.22
N PRO A 81 -10.59 -5.23 1.74
CA PRO A 81 -10.08 -5.40 3.08
C PRO A 81 -8.66 -4.84 3.21
N ALA A 82 -8.40 -4.25 4.38
CA ALA A 82 -7.13 -3.64 4.73
C ALA A 82 -6.75 -3.90 6.19
N GLN A 83 -5.45 -4.03 6.45
CA GLN A 83 -4.87 -4.19 7.78
C GLN A 83 -3.62 -3.31 7.91
N GLU A 84 -3.52 -2.55 9.00
CA GLU A 84 -2.31 -1.78 9.32
C GLU A 84 -1.61 -2.41 10.53
N TYR A 85 -0.29 -2.43 10.48
CA TYR A 85 0.61 -2.94 11.51
C TYR A 85 1.59 -1.85 11.91
N ASP A 86 1.83 -1.70 13.22
CA ASP A 86 2.90 -0.81 13.70
C ASP A 86 4.29 -1.35 13.33
N SER A 87 5.33 -0.57 13.60
CA SER A 87 6.72 -0.95 13.31
C SER A 87 7.22 -2.16 14.12
N ASP A 88 6.52 -2.53 15.20
CA ASP A 88 6.76 -3.74 15.98
C ASP A 88 5.99 -4.97 15.42
N GLY A 89 5.22 -4.78 14.34
CA GLY A 89 4.42 -5.82 13.70
C GLY A 89 3.08 -6.11 14.41
N ARG A 90 2.63 -5.24 15.32
CA ARG A 90 1.33 -5.39 15.99
C ARG A 90 0.22 -4.86 15.10
N LEU A 91 -0.85 -5.64 14.97
CA LEU A 91 -2.06 -5.20 14.25
C LEU A 91 -2.69 -4.01 14.99
N ILE A 92 -2.75 -2.86 14.34
CA ILE A 92 -3.34 -1.62 14.88
C ILE A 92 -4.65 -1.24 14.19
N PHE A 93 -4.90 -1.76 12.99
CA PHE A 93 -6.13 -1.51 12.25
C PHE A 93 -6.58 -2.73 11.45
N LYS A 94 -7.90 -2.95 11.37
CA LYS A 94 -8.53 -3.84 10.39
C LYS A 94 -9.83 -3.21 9.91
N GLY A 95 -10.01 -3.08 8.61
CA GLY A 95 -11.22 -2.46 8.04
C GLY A 95 -11.41 -2.76 6.57
N GLN A 96 -12.30 -1.99 5.94
CA GLN A 96 -12.51 -2.01 4.49
C GLN A 96 -12.23 -0.62 3.92
N TYR A 97 -11.85 -0.58 2.67
CA TYR A 97 -11.71 0.63 1.87
C TYR A 97 -12.62 0.54 0.66
N LYS A 98 -13.07 1.71 0.20
CA LYS A 98 -13.69 1.91 -1.08
C LYS A 98 -13.12 3.18 -1.70
N ASP A 99 -12.56 3.08 -2.89
CA ASP A 99 -12.00 4.21 -3.66
C ASP A 99 -11.01 5.04 -2.82
N ASN A 100 -10.06 4.34 -2.16
CA ASN A 100 -9.07 4.90 -1.22
C ASN A 100 -9.63 5.48 0.10
N ILE A 101 -10.94 5.40 0.33
CA ILE A 101 -11.59 5.93 1.54
C ILE A 101 -11.97 4.77 2.47
N ARG A 102 -11.70 4.91 3.78
CA ARG A 102 -12.17 3.93 4.78
C ARG A 102 -13.69 3.80 4.69
N HIS A 103 -14.19 2.57 4.52
CA HIS A 103 -15.59 2.29 4.29
C HIS A 103 -16.10 1.19 5.22
N GLY A 104 -17.33 1.32 5.70
CA GLY A 104 -17.95 0.33 6.59
C GLY A 104 -17.35 0.30 8.00
N VAL A 105 -17.44 -0.88 8.64
CA VAL A 105 -16.97 -1.09 10.01
C VAL A 105 -15.47 -1.36 10.02
N CYS A 106 -14.77 -0.69 10.92
CA CYS A 106 -13.36 -0.96 11.22
C CYS A 106 -13.12 -1.24 12.71
N TRP A 107 -11.97 -1.83 12.96
CA TRP A 107 -11.41 -2.14 14.25
C TRP A 107 -10.07 -1.44 14.37
N ILE A 108 -9.91 -0.66 15.45
CA ILE A 108 -8.64 -0.04 15.83
C ILE A 108 -8.19 -0.69 17.13
N TYR A 109 -6.91 -1.03 17.22
CA TYR A 109 -6.28 -1.64 18.38
C TYR A 109 -5.26 -0.68 18.96
N TYR A 110 -5.34 -0.43 20.27
CA TYR A 110 -4.44 0.48 20.97
C TYR A 110 -3.47 -0.31 21.85
N PRO A 111 -2.17 0.06 21.89
CA PRO A 111 -1.27 -0.44 22.91
C PRO A 111 -1.71 0.13 24.27
N VAL A 112 -2.16 -0.75 25.17
CA VAL A 112 -2.49 -0.34 26.54
C VAL A 112 -1.21 -0.28 27.35
N SER A 113 -0.97 0.82 28.06
CA SER A 113 0.17 0.94 28.96
C SER A 113 0.11 -0.12 30.08
N LEU A 114 1.04 -1.07 30.02
CA LEU A 114 1.64 -1.92 31.07
C LEU A 114 0.83 -2.44 32.29
N THR A 115 -0.51 -2.43 32.35
CA THR A 115 -1.20 -3.03 33.52
C THR A 115 -2.42 -3.89 33.22
N THR A 116 -2.92 -3.94 31.99
CA THR A 116 -3.95 -4.93 31.60
C THR A 116 -3.78 -5.28 30.13
N CYS A 117 -3.44 -6.54 29.87
CA CYS A 117 -3.32 -7.07 28.52
C CYS A 117 -4.72 -7.37 27.99
N SER A 118 -5.33 -6.41 27.29
CA SER A 118 -6.56 -6.63 26.54
C SER A 118 -6.59 -5.67 25.36
N LEU A 119 -6.48 -6.19 24.14
CA LEU A 119 -6.76 -5.47 22.90
C LEU A 119 -8.18 -4.88 23.01
N TYR A 120 -8.31 -3.56 23.16
CA TYR A 120 -9.63 -2.92 23.10
C TYR A 120 -10.00 -2.71 21.63
N CYS A 121 -10.99 -3.46 21.15
CA CYS A 121 -11.56 -3.32 19.82
C CYS A 121 -12.71 -2.29 19.89
N ARG A 122 -12.55 -1.13 19.25
CA ARG A 122 -13.66 -0.18 19.06
C ARG A 122 -14.22 -0.34 17.65
N ILE A 123 -15.47 -0.76 17.56
CA ILE A 123 -16.27 -0.61 16.34
C ILE A 123 -16.47 0.89 16.15
N VAL A 124 -15.96 1.45 15.06
CA VAL A 124 -16.28 2.84 14.67
C VAL A 124 -17.37 2.75 13.59
N PRO A 125 -18.66 2.91 13.94
CA PRO A 125 -19.74 2.93 12.96
C PRO A 125 -19.66 4.24 12.18
N LEU A 126 -19.38 4.13 10.88
CA LEU A 126 -19.02 5.23 9.97
C LEU A 126 -17.76 5.98 10.45
N CYS A 127 -16.71 5.98 9.63
CA CYS A 127 -15.62 6.95 9.74
C CYS A 127 -16.22 8.37 9.64
N VAL A 128 -16.55 8.95 10.79
CA VAL A 128 -16.76 10.38 10.90
C VAL A 128 -15.41 11.00 10.60
N PHE A 129 -15.30 11.60 9.40
CA PHE A 129 -14.23 12.54 9.09
C PHE A 129 -14.21 13.58 10.22
N LEU A 130 -13.21 13.50 11.10
CA LEU A 130 -12.81 14.63 11.92
C LEU A 130 -11.68 15.32 11.15
N PRO A 131 -11.96 16.36 10.34
CA PRO A 131 -10.91 17.28 9.95
C PRO A 131 -10.48 18.05 11.21
N SER A 132 -9.19 18.06 11.49
CA SER A 132 -8.56 19.08 12.34
C SER A 132 -8.64 20.44 11.68
#